data_AF-V7PEN3-F1
#
_entry.id   AF-V7PEN3-F1
#
_cell.length_a   1.000
_cell.length_b   1.000
_cell.length_c   1.000
_cell.angle_alpha   90.00
_cell.angle_beta   90.00
_cell.angle_gamma   90.00
#
_symmetry.space_group_name_H-M   'P 1'
#
loop_
_entity.id
_entity.type
_entity.pdbx_description
1 polymer ?
#
loop_
_entity_poly.entity_id
_entity_poly.type
_entity_poly.pdbx_seq_one_letter_code
_entity_poly.pdbx_strand_id
1 'polypeptide(L)'
;MNKEVCKRFKNVWEDFPDTLSNEGYKFKDDDVSNNYCHNYQCHSDFDKISTVCLYLFRAFFGSSDLFNSVAKKTSILLITF
;
A
#
# COMPACT_ATOMS: atom_id res chain seq x y z
N MET A 1 -3.23 -0.25 -18.63
CA MET A 1 -2.67 -0.70 -17.34
C MET A 1 -2.81 -2.23 -17.25
N ASN A 2 -1.86 -2.93 -16.65
CA ASN A 2 -1.89 -4.40 -16.54
C ASN A 2 -3.12 -4.84 -15.70
N LYS A 3 -3.83 -5.91 -16.11
CA LYS A 3 -5.05 -6.38 -15.44
C LYS A 3 -4.84 -6.70 -13.96
N GLU A 4 -3.70 -7.28 -13.60
CA GLU A 4 -3.35 -7.58 -12.21
C GLU A 4 -3.05 -6.32 -11.41
N VAL A 5 -2.42 -5.32 -12.03
CA VAL A 5 -2.22 -4.00 -11.41
C VAL A 5 -3.57 -3.33 -11.13
N CYS A 6 -4.51 -3.37 -12.08
CA CYS A 6 -5.85 -2.81 -11.89
C CYS A 6 -6.61 -3.48 -10.74
N LYS A 7 -6.51 -4.81 -10.59
CA LYS A 7 -7.13 -5.54 -9.47
C LYS A 7 -6.57 -5.07 -8.12
N ARG A 8 -5.25 -4.89 -8.02
CA ARG A 8 -4.61 -4.44 -6.78
C ARG A 8 -5.04 -3.03 -6.38
N PHE A 9 -5.15 -2.13 -7.36
CA PHE A 9 -5.73 -0.80 -7.11
C PHE A 9 -7.20 -0.87 -6.69
N LYS A 10 -8.00 -1.77 -7.29
CA LYS A 10 -9.40 -1.96 -6.89
C LYS A 10 -9.52 -2.41 -5.43
N ASN A 11 -8.68 -3.36 -5.00
CA ASN A 11 -8.66 -3.80 -3.60
C ASN A 11 -8.31 -2.65 -2.64
N VAL A 12 -7.30 -1.84 -2.99
CA VAL A 12 -6.96 -0.65 -2.20
C VAL A 12 -8.11 0.34 -2.15
N TRP A 13 -8.79 0.59 -3.28
CA TRP A 13 -9.91 1.53 -3.33
C TRP A 13 -11.09 1.09 -2.46
N GLU A 14 -11.34 -0.21 -2.36
CA GLU A 14 -12.43 -0.76 -1.54
C GLU A 14 -12.20 -0.51 -0.04
N ASP A 15 -10.95 -0.54 0.41
CA ASP A 15 -10.53 -0.30 1.79
C ASP A 15 -10.25 1.19 2.07
N PHE A 16 -9.79 1.94 1.05
CA PHE A 16 -9.39 3.35 1.11
C PHE A 16 -10.17 4.16 0.09
N PRO A 17 -11.46 4.43 0.35
CA PRO A 17 -12.26 5.24 -0.54
C PRO A 17 -11.69 6.65 -0.65
N ASP A 18 -11.66 7.19 -1.86
CA ASP A 18 -11.24 8.57 -2.16
C ASP A 18 -12.27 9.63 -1.76
N THR A 19 -13.43 9.17 -1.26
CA THR A 19 -14.56 10.02 -0.91
C THR A 19 -14.45 10.52 0.53
N LEU A 20 -14.52 11.84 0.70
CA LEU A 20 -14.55 12.50 2.00
C LEU A 20 -16.00 12.57 2.53
N SER A 21 -16.22 12.14 3.77
CA SER A 21 -17.50 12.31 4.46
C SER A 21 -17.47 13.48 5.45
N ASN A 22 -18.62 13.86 6.01
CA ASN A 22 -18.69 14.89 7.06
C ASN A 22 -17.89 14.51 8.33
N GLU A 23 -17.59 13.23 8.51
CA GLU A 23 -16.77 12.71 9.61
C GLU A 23 -15.30 12.50 9.22
N GLY A 24 -14.90 12.92 8.02
CA GLY A 24 -13.56 12.70 7.47
C GLY A 24 -13.49 11.48 6.53
N TYR A 25 -12.27 11.02 6.25
CA TYR A 25 -12.02 9.80 5.49
C TYR A 25 -12.36 8.59 6.35
N LYS A 26 -13.11 7.64 5.78
CA LYS A 26 -13.49 6.41 6.47
C LYS A 26 -12.77 5.23 5.85
N PHE A 27 -11.53 5.00 6.28
CA PHE A 27 -10.78 3.81 5.90
C PHE A 27 -11.38 2.58 6.58
N LYS A 28 -11.58 1.52 5.82
CA LYS A 28 -12.06 0.25 6.34
C LYS A 28 -10.88 -0.59 6.83
N ASP A 29 -11.06 -1.27 7.96
CA ASP A 29 -10.11 -2.27 8.44
C ASP A 29 -10.43 -3.65 7.85
N ASP A 30 -10.30 -3.74 6.53
CA ASP A 30 -10.61 -4.92 5.73
C ASP A 30 -9.31 -5.57 5.18
N ASP A 31 -9.42 -6.33 4.08
CA ASP A 31 -8.45 -7.30 3.57
C ASP A 31 -7.02 -6.78 3.41
N VAL A 32 -6.81 -5.59 2.84
CA VAL A 32 -5.46 -5.07 2.54
C VAL A 32 -4.81 -4.52 3.80
N SER A 33 -5.57 -3.77 4.60
CA SER A 33 -5.09 -3.17 5.86
C SER A 33 -4.70 -4.27 6.86
N ASN A 34 -5.53 -5.30 7.04
CA ASN A 34 -5.28 -6.35 8.04
C ASN A 34 -4.11 -7.27 7.70
N ASN A 35 -3.93 -7.64 6.42
CA ASN A 35 -2.89 -8.59 6.02
C ASN A 35 -1.47 -7.99 6.01
N TYR A 36 -1.35 -6.67 5.89
CA TYR A 36 -0.07 -5.98 5.82
C TYR A 36 0.25 -5.19 7.09
N CYS A 37 -0.67 -5.17 8.06
CA CYS A 37 -0.43 -4.55 9.34
C CYS A 37 0.54 -5.38 10.18
N HIS A 38 1.74 -4.84 10.44
CA HIS A 38 2.72 -5.50 11.29
C HIS A 38 2.41 -5.24 12.77
N ASN A 39 2.36 -6.29 13.60
CA ASN A 39 2.20 -6.19 15.06
C ASN A 39 1.00 -5.33 15.56
N TYR A 40 -0.16 -5.44 14.90
CA TYR A 40 -1.46 -4.97 15.41
C TYR A 40 -1.69 -3.45 15.51
N GLN A 41 -0.83 -2.59 14.95
CA GLN A 41 -0.93 -1.14 15.15
C GLN A 41 -1.27 -0.35 13.87
N CYS A 42 -2.32 -0.74 13.14
CA CYS A 42 -2.90 0.08 12.06
C CYS A 42 -4.12 0.83 12.58
N HIS A 43 -3.97 1.51 13.71
CA HIS A 43 -5.07 2.17 14.39
C HIS A 43 -5.26 3.60 13.92
N SER A 44 -4.18 4.30 13.57
CA SER A 44 -4.28 5.64 13.01
C SER A 44 -4.48 5.60 11.50
N ASP A 45 -5.13 6.64 10.97
CA ASP A 45 -5.25 6.87 9.53
C ASP A 45 -3.87 6.89 8.83
N PHE A 46 -2.84 7.38 9.50
CA PHE A 46 -1.47 7.39 8.99
C PHE A 46 -0.88 5.98 8.86
N ASP A 47 -1.10 5.11 9.84
CA ASP A 47 -0.62 3.72 9.81
C ASP A 47 -1.33 2.94 8.70
N LYS A 48 -2.64 3.18 8.52
CA LYS A 48 -3.44 2.61 7.45
C LYS A 48 -2.92 3.01 6.07
N ILE A 49 -2.69 4.31 5.85
CA ILE A 49 -2.12 4.82 4.59
C ILE A 49 -0.74 4.21 4.32
N SER A 50 0.14 4.20 5.33
CA SER A 50 1.49 3.66 5.21
C SER A 50 1.48 2.17 4.86
N THR A 51 0.55 1.41 5.44
CA THR A 51 0.35 -0.03 5.16
C THR A 51 -0.05 -0.28 3.71
N VAL A 52 -1.00 0.48 3.18
CA VAL A 52 -1.41 0.37 1.78
C VAL A 52 -0.31 0.81 0.82
N CYS A 53 0.44 1.86 1.15
CA CYS A 53 1.61 2.26 0.37
C CYS A 53 2.62 1.10 0.27
N LEU A 54 2.86 0.40 1.38
CA LEU A 54 3.73 -0.78 1.42
C LEU A 54 3.17 -1.96 0.62
N TYR A 55 1.86 -2.21 0.68
CA TYR A 55 1.18 -3.21 -0.15
C TYR A 55 1.37 -2.93 -1.64
N LEU A 56 1.08 -1.71 -2.08
CA LEU A 56 1.25 -1.29 -3.47
C LEU A 56 2.73 -1.39 -3.89
N PHE A 57 3.65 -0.96 -3.03
CA PHE A 57 5.08 -1.05 -3.30
C PHE A 57 5.52 -2.51 -3.53
N ARG A 58 5.18 -3.44 -2.64
CA ARG A 58 5.47 -4.87 -2.83
C ARG A 58 4.78 -5.46 -4.04
N ALA A 59 3.58 -4.98 -4.36
CA ALA A 59 2.88 -5.37 -5.56
C ALA A 59 3.67 -4.97 -6.82
N PHE A 60 4.12 -3.73 -6.94
CA PHE A 60 4.83 -3.26 -8.13
C PHE A 60 6.24 -3.80 -8.26
N PHE A 61 6.95 -3.88 -7.14
CA PHE A 61 8.39 -4.10 -7.14
C PHE A 61 8.82 -5.48 -6.59
N GLY A 62 7.88 -6.24 -6.02
CA GLY A 62 8.17 -7.53 -5.39
C GLY A 62 8.83 -7.37 -4.03
N SER A 63 9.71 -8.31 -3.69
CA SER A 63 10.53 -8.24 -2.47
C SER A 63 11.54 -7.10 -2.55
N SER A 64 12.08 -6.70 -1.41
CA SER A 64 13.21 -5.77 -1.33
C SER A 64 14.40 -6.21 -2.18
N ASP A 65 14.65 -7.52 -2.30
CA ASP A 65 15.74 -8.06 -3.09
C ASP A 65 15.50 -7.89 -4.60
N LEU A 66 14.26 -8.16 -5.05
CA LEU A 66 13.85 -7.92 -6.43
C LEU A 66 13.91 -6.42 -6.76
N PHE A 67 13.39 -5.57 -5.87
CA PHE A 67 13.51 -4.13 -6.02
C PHE A 67 14.97 -3.68 -6.11
N ASN A 68 15.83 -4.12 -5.18
CA ASN A 68 17.25 -3.79 -5.18
C ASN A 68 17.97 -4.26 -6.45
N SER A 69 17.57 -5.39 -7.03
CA SER A 69 18.14 -5.87 -8.30
C SER A 69 17.81 -4.96 -9.49
N VAL A 70 16.59 -4.39 -9.51
CA VAL A 70 16.10 -3.47 -10.55
C VAL A 70 16.61 -2.05 -10.31
N ALA A 71 16.62 -1.60 -9.04
CA ALA A 71 17.07 -0.27 -8.61
C ALA A 71 18.59 -0.11 -8.68
N LYS A 72 19.39 -1.16 -8.43
CA LYS A 72 20.85 -1.11 -8.73
C LYS A 72 21.15 -0.85 -10.20
N LYS A 73 20.20 -1.15 -11.09
CA LYS A 73 20.28 -0.87 -12.53
C LYS A 73 19.77 0.52 -12.91
N THR A 74 18.97 1.16 -12.05
CA THR A 74 18.26 2.41 -12.34
C THR A 74 18.26 3.25 -11.07
N SER A 75 19.09 4.31 -11.00
CA SER A 75 19.37 5.14 -9.81
C SER A 75 18.13 5.78 -9.13
N ILE A 76 17.25 4.99 -8.53
CA ILE A 76 16.10 5.44 -7.75
C ILE A 76 16.51 5.34 -6.29
N LEU A 77 16.58 6.52 -5.65
CA LEU A 77 16.97 6.68 -4.25
C LEU A 77 16.03 5.88 -3.35
N LEU A 78 16.58 5.00 -2.52
CA LEU A 78 15.87 4.26 -1.47
C LEU A 78 15.29 5.27 -0.46
N ILE A 79 13.97 5.42 -0.42
CA ILE A 79 13.29 5.92 0.78
C ILE A 79 13.13 4.71 1.69
N THR A 80 14.11 4.50 2.56
CA THR A 80 13.96 3.63 3.72
C THR A 80 12.98 4.30 4.68
N PHE A 81 11.83 3.68 4.91
CA PHE A 81 10.92 4.01 6.01
C PHE A 81 11.49 3.50 7.33
#